data_AF-A0A0C2MCX7-F1
#
_entry.id   AF-A0A0C2MCX7-F1
#
_cell.length_a   1.000
_cell.length_b   1.000
_cell.length_c   1.000
_cell.angle_alpha   90.00
_cell.angle_beta   90.00
_cell.angle_gamma   90.00
#
_symmetry.space_group_name_H-M   'P 1'
#
loop_
_entity.id
_entity.type
_entity.pdbx_description
1 polymer ?
#
loop_
_entity_poly.entity_id
_entity_poly.type
_entity_poly.pdbx_seq_one_letter_code
_entity_poly.pdbx_strand_id
1 'polypeptide(L)'
;MRGFNYQTVKDLGSETRFDVCQDKQEKLKYVRASDPKDFGKNPSLFLINTKTMKFYKIYISAGNNNRSVNISKIWCSSGHLALYEEKTHKFIMRFTSKGKFIEFDFTGPLDNAYLDDAEQNNIAVVTKNKKVRNRNISSCISSYQNLNNGN
;
A
#
# COMPACT_ATOMS: atom_id res chain seq x y z
N MET A 1 25.73 22.85 39.58
CA MET A 1 25.80 21.59 38.81
C MET A 1 25.13 21.82 37.46
N ARG A 2 25.87 21.71 36.35
CA ARG A 2 25.31 21.85 34.99
C ARG A 2 24.92 20.46 34.49
N GLY A 3 23.63 20.24 34.22
CA GLY A 3 23.13 18.98 33.66
C GLY A 3 23.56 18.84 32.21
N PHE A 4 24.21 17.73 31.87
CA PHE A 4 24.50 17.37 30.48
C PHE A 4 23.21 16.93 29.80
N ASN A 5 22.83 17.65 28.75
CA ASN A 5 21.67 17.31 27.93
C ASN A 5 22.15 16.35 26.83
N TYR A 6 22.03 15.05 27.08
CA TYR A 6 22.41 14.02 26.10
C TYR A 6 21.33 13.94 25.02
N GLN A 7 21.61 14.49 23.85
CA GLN A 7 20.77 14.30 22.67
C GLN A 7 21.22 13.02 21.95
N THR A 8 20.51 11.92 22.17
CA THR A 8 20.77 10.67 21.46
C THR A 8 20.21 10.78 20.03
N VAL A 9 21.08 11.08 19.07
CA VAL A 9 20.73 11.02 17.64
C VAL A 9 20.76 9.55 17.23
N LYS A 10 19.58 8.98 16.98
CA LYS A 10 19.47 7.65 16.36
C LYS A 10 19.37 7.83 14.85
N ASP A 11 20.40 7.41 14.14
CA ASP A 11 20.40 7.38 12.69
C ASP A 11 19.40 6.32 12.19
N LEU A 12 18.65 6.64 11.13
CA LEU A 12 17.64 5.76 10.53
C LEU A 12 18.26 4.63 9.69
N GLY A 13 19.60 4.58 9.62
CA GLY A 13 20.34 3.70 8.74
C GLY A 13 20.25 4.19 7.30
N SER A 14 21.39 4.26 6.61
CA SER A 14 21.56 4.81 5.26
C SER A 14 20.79 4.09 4.14
N GLU A 15 20.00 3.05 4.45
CA GLU A 15 19.44 2.14 3.47
C GLU A 15 17.93 1.91 3.60
N THR A 16 17.27 2.52 4.60
CA THR A 16 15.81 2.39 4.76
C THR A 16 15.10 2.98 3.54
N ARG A 17 14.30 2.16 2.86
CA ARG A 17 13.47 2.57 1.72
C ARG A 17 12.07 2.92 2.20
N PHE A 18 11.57 4.06 1.75
CA PHE A 18 10.23 4.55 2.05
C PHE A 18 9.40 4.64 0.78
N ASP A 19 8.22 4.03 0.81
CA ASP A 19 7.16 4.38 -0.14
C ASP A 19 6.15 5.25 0.58
N VAL A 20 5.84 6.38 -0.02
CA VAL A 20 4.91 7.35 0.54
C VAL A 20 3.73 7.48 -0.40
N CYS A 21 2.53 7.29 0.15
CA CYS A 21 1.31 7.67 -0.52
C CYS A 21 0.63 8.81 0.25
N GLN A 22 0.36 9.91 -0.43
CA GLN A 22 -0.31 11.07 0.17
C GLN A 22 -1.74 11.16 -0.35
N ASP A 23 -2.68 11.09 0.60
CA ASP A 23 -4.07 11.38 0.36
C ASP A 23 -4.27 12.91 0.39
N LYS A 24 -4.56 13.48 -0.78
CA LYS A 24 -4.68 14.93 -0.94
C LYS A 24 -5.92 15.48 -0.24
N GLN A 25 -7.00 14.72 -0.15
CA GLN A 25 -8.27 15.19 0.39
C GLN A 25 -8.27 15.11 1.93
N GLU A 26 -7.85 13.98 2.48
CA GLU A 26 -7.97 13.71 3.92
C GLU A 26 -6.78 14.23 4.75
N LYS A 27 -5.78 14.86 4.10
CA LYS A 27 -4.52 15.29 4.74
C LYS A 27 -3.81 14.13 5.46
N LEU A 28 -3.92 12.93 4.91
CA LEU A 28 -3.29 11.72 5.42
C LEU A 28 -2.07 11.36 4.56
N LYS A 29 -1.02 10.85 5.20
CA LYS A 29 0.11 10.22 4.51
C LYS A 29 0.28 8.81 5.02
N TYR A 30 0.35 7.86 4.11
CA TYR A 30 0.71 6.48 4.39
C TYR A 30 2.18 6.29 4.03
N VAL A 31 2.94 5.70 4.94
CA VAL A 31 4.37 5.47 4.76
C VAL A 31 4.65 3.99 4.98
N ARG A 32 5.16 3.33 3.95
CA ARG A 32 5.74 1.98 4.07
C ARG A 32 7.25 2.14 4.25
N ALA A 33 7.78 1.69 5.38
CA ALA A 33 9.20 1.65 5.64
C ALA A 33 9.71 0.21 5.51
N SER A 34 10.74 0.02 4.71
CA SER A 34 11.40 -1.27 4.50
C SER A 34 12.90 -1.11 4.72
N ASP A 35 13.47 -1.95 5.57
CA ASP A 35 14.92 -2.04 5.74
C ASP A 35 15.41 -3.21 4.86
N PRO A 36 16.26 -2.95 3.84
CA PRO A 36 16.79 -3.99 2.98
C PRO A 36 17.69 -4.98 3.72
N LYS A 37 18.25 -4.63 4.88
CA LYS A 37 19.06 -5.55 5.71
C LYS A 37 18.21 -6.55 6.47
N ASP A 38 16.95 -6.21 6.72
CA ASP A 38 15.97 -7.06 7.39
C ASP A 38 15.25 -7.98 6.39
N PHE A 39 16.04 -8.75 5.61
CA PHE A 39 15.51 -9.76 4.70
C PHE A 39 14.59 -10.74 5.46
N GLY A 40 13.29 -10.68 5.18
CA GLY A 40 12.27 -11.54 5.77
C GLY A 40 11.44 -10.92 6.90
N LYS A 41 11.77 -9.70 7.38
CA LYS A 41 10.82 -8.95 8.21
C LYS A 41 9.83 -8.19 7.34
N ASN A 42 8.59 -8.10 7.82
CA ASN A 42 7.56 -7.38 7.09
C ASN A 42 7.79 -5.86 7.21
N PRO A 43 7.66 -5.12 6.10
CA PRO A 43 7.80 -3.68 6.13
C PRO A 43 6.77 -3.07 7.08
N SER A 44 7.19 -2.04 7.80
CA SER A 44 6.30 -1.34 8.73
C SER A 44 5.45 -0.34 7.97
N LEU A 45 4.14 -0.34 8.22
CA LEU A 45 3.20 0.59 7.64
C LEU A 45 2.78 1.63 8.69
N PHE A 46 2.80 2.89 8.29
CA PHE A 46 2.46 4.01 9.16
C PHE A 46 1.43 4.93 8.51
N LEU A 47 0.62 5.55 9.35
CA LEU A 47 -0.32 6.60 8.98
C LEU A 47 0.04 7.88 9.73
N ILE A 48 0.19 8.95 8.98
CA ILE A 48 0.46 10.29 9.48
C ILE A 48 -0.76 11.16 9.17
N ASN A 49 -1.45 11.62 10.20
CA ASN A 49 -2.48 12.62 10.05
C ASN A 49 -1.81 14.00 10.15
N THR A 50 -1.63 14.66 9.01
CA THR A 50 -0.88 15.93 8.95
C THR A 50 -1.65 17.11 9.52
N LYS A 51 -2.98 17.01 9.64
CA LYS A 51 -3.81 18.04 10.32
C LYS A 51 -3.60 18.04 11.82
N THR A 52 -3.50 16.86 12.42
CA THR A 52 -3.38 16.68 13.89
C THR A 52 -1.96 16.39 14.35
N MET A 53 -1.03 16.23 13.41
CA MET A 53 0.36 15.78 13.65
C MET A 53 0.44 14.44 14.40
N LYS A 54 -0.61 13.61 14.30
CA LYS A 54 -0.63 12.29 14.94
C LYS A 54 -0.03 11.23 14.02
N PHE A 55 0.75 10.35 14.63
CA PHE A 55 1.43 9.25 13.98
C PHE A 55 0.91 7.91 14.52
N TYR A 56 0.57 7.00 13.62
CA TYR A 56 0.03 5.68 13.96
C TYR A 56 0.79 4.59 13.21
N LYS A 57 1.10 3.48 13.90
CA LYS A 57 1.56 2.26 13.25
C LYS A 57 0.35 1.40 12.88
N ILE A 58 0.25 1.00 11.62
CA ILE A 58 -0.83 0.14 11.12
C ILE A 58 -0.35 -1.30 11.19
N TYR A 59 -1.12 -2.15 11.87
CA TYR A 59 -0.91 -3.59 11.92
C TYR A 59 -1.94 -4.27 11.01
N ILE A 60 -1.46 -5.08 10.07
CA ILE A 60 -2.30 -5.85 9.15
C ILE A 60 -1.94 -7.31 9.31
N SER A 61 -2.94 -8.10 9.67
CA SER A 61 -2.85 -9.54 9.81
C SER A 61 -3.94 -10.21 8.99
N ALA A 62 -3.64 -11.40 8.47
CA ALA A 62 -4.54 -12.19 7.66
C ALA A 62 -4.89 -13.52 8.35
N GLY A 63 -6.17 -13.88 8.28
CA GLY A 63 -6.72 -15.14 8.79
C GLY A 63 -6.70 -15.28 10.32
N ASN A 64 -7.19 -16.43 10.80
CA ASN A 64 -7.35 -16.70 12.24
C ASN A 64 -6.02 -16.79 12.99
N ASN A 65 -4.92 -17.07 12.28
CA ASN A 65 -3.60 -17.23 12.87
C ASN A 65 -2.83 -15.90 12.99
N ASN A 66 -3.48 -14.77 12.68
CA ASN A 66 -2.87 -13.44 12.67
C ASN A 66 -1.55 -13.38 11.88
N ARG A 67 -1.49 -14.07 10.74
CA ARG A 67 -0.29 -14.10 9.91
C ARG A 67 -0.03 -12.69 9.40
N SER A 68 1.19 -12.20 9.63
CA SER A 68 1.57 -10.87 9.14
C SER A 68 1.67 -10.86 7.61
N VAL A 69 1.16 -9.78 7.02
CA VAL A 69 1.08 -9.60 5.57
C VAL A 69 2.31 -8.84 5.07
N ASN A 70 2.97 -9.36 4.04
CA ASN A 70 4.16 -8.73 3.48
C ASN A 70 3.77 -7.72 2.38
N ILE A 71 3.52 -6.48 2.77
CA ILE A 71 3.09 -5.43 1.84
C ILE A 71 4.26 -5.00 0.94
N SER A 72 4.11 -5.17 -0.36
CA SER A 72 5.08 -4.82 -1.40
C SER A 72 4.86 -3.44 -2.02
N LYS A 73 3.60 -2.98 -2.11
CA LYS A 73 3.21 -1.72 -2.74
C LYS A 73 2.02 -1.11 -2.00
N ILE A 74 1.91 0.22 -2.05
CA ILE A 74 0.82 0.99 -1.45
C ILE A 74 0.28 2.02 -2.44
N TRP A 75 -1.04 2.25 -2.41
CA TRP A 75 -1.73 3.34 -3.12
C TRP A 75 -2.81 3.90 -2.21
N CYS A 76 -3.21 5.15 -2.44
CA CYS A 76 -4.19 5.85 -1.63
C CYS A 76 -4.82 6.99 -2.43
N SER A 77 -6.11 7.20 -2.21
CA SER A 77 -6.86 8.35 -2.70
C SER A 77 -8.18 8.46 -1.95
N SER A 78 -8.67 9.68 -1.73
CA SER A 78 -10.01 9.97 -1.19
C SER A 78 -10.41 9.16 0.07
N GLY A 79 -9.49 9.05 1.03
CA GLY A 79 -9.64 8.30 2.27
C GLY A 79 -9.40 6.79 2.15
N HIS A 80 -9.21 6.28 0.94
CA HIS A 80 -8.94 4.87 0.64
C HIS A 80 -7.46 4.55 0.77
N LEU A 81 -7.19 3.32 1.18
CA LEU A 81 -5.84 2.73 1.20
C LEU A 81 -5.89 1.39 0.50
N ALA A 82 -5.07 1.22 -0.53
CA ALA A 82 -4.84 -0.03 -1.21
C ALA A 82 -3.42 -0.52 -0.99
N LEU A 83 -3.26 -1.82 -0.85
CA LEU A 83 -2.01 -2.49 -0.53
C LEU A 83 -1.90 -3.73 -1.40
N TYR A 84 -0.68 -4.15 -1.72
CA TYR A 84 -0.45 -5.37 -2.48
C TYR A 84 0.59 -6.28 -1.82
N GLU A 85 0.25 -7.55 -1.62
CA GLU A 85 1.17 -8.59 -1.19
C GLU A 85 1.64 -9.41 -2.39
N GLU A 86 2.89 -9.24 -2.78
CA GLU A 86 3.42 -9.81 -4.03
C GLU A 86 3.52 -11.34 -3.99
N LYS A 87 3.84 -11.93 -2.81
CA LYS A 87 4.02 -13.38 -2.67
C LYS A 87 2.75 -14.19 -2.90
N THR A 88 1.60 -13.63 -2.53
CA THR A 88 0.29 -14.30 -2.60
C THR A 88 -0.61 -13.67 -3.66
N HIS A 89 -0.13 -12.63 -4.34
CA HIS A 89 -0.88 -11.85 -5.31
C HIS A 89 -2.19 -11.28 -4.77
N LYS A 90 -2.19 -10.87 -3.50
CA LYS A 90 -3.36 -10.31 -2.82
C LYS A 90 -3.38 -8.80 -2.91
N PHE A 91 -4.48 -8.26 -3.39
CA PHE A 91 -4.77 -6.83 -3.32
C PHE A 91 -5.70 -6.59 -2.13
N ILE A 92 -5.28 -5.74 -1.21
CA ILE A 92 -5.94 -5.52 0.06
C ILE A 92 -6.34 -4.06 0.12
N MET A 93 -7.62 -3.78 0.28
CA MET A 93 -8.14 -2.42 0.23
C MET A 93 -9.01 -2.08 1.43
N ARG A 94 -8.86 -0.86 1.93
CA ARG A 94 -9.75 -0.25 2.91
C ARG A 94 -10.46 0.95 2.28
N PHE A 95 -11.78 0.85 2.16
CA PHE A 95 -12.62 1.90 1.58
C PHE A 95 -12.90 3.09 2.52
N THR A 96 -12.72 2.96 3.83
CA THR A 96 -12.89 4.11 4.74
C THR A 96 -11.90 4.04 5.88
N SER A 97 -11.54 5.19 6.48
CA SER A 97 -10.57 5.23 7.60
C SER A 97 -10.95 4.34 8.79
N LYS A 98 -12.24 4.04 8.97
CA LYS A 98 -12.80 3.17 10.03
C LYS A 98 -13.20 1.77 9.53
N GLY A 99 -13.10 1.52 8.23
CA GLY A 99 -13.57 0.28 7.59
C GLY A 99 -12.60 -0.88 7.78
N LYS A 100 -13.12 -2.09 7.58
CA LYS A 100 -12.31 -3.32 7.47
C LYS A 100 -11.54 -3.31 6.14
N PHE A 101 -10.41 -4.00 6.12
CA PHE A 101 -9.74 -4.32 4.86
C PHE A 101 -10.50 -5.46 4.15
N ILE A 102 -10.68 -5.31 2.85
CA ILE A 102 -11.23 -6.31 1.93
C ILE A 102 -10.07 -6.82 1.08
N GLU A 103 -10.04 -8.14 0.84
CA GLU A 103 -8.99 -8.80 0.10
C GLU A 103 -9.52 -9.31 -1.25
N PHE A 104 -8.73 -9.13 -2.29
CA PHE A 104 -8.99 -9.60 -3.65
C PHE A 104 -7.81 -10.43 -4.13
N ASP A 105 -8.08 -11.65 -4.59
CA ASP A 105 -7.07 -12.54 -5.14
C ASP A 105 -6.83 -12.26 -6.63
N PHE A 106 -5.56 -12.10 -7.00
CA PHE A 106 -5.14 -12.03 -8.39
C PHE A 106 -4.43 -13.32 -8.78
N THR A 107 -4.64 -13.75 -10.03
CA THR A 107 -3.97 -14.94 -10.57
C THR A 107 -2.50 -14.73 -10.92
N GLY A 108 -1.98 -13.51 -10.77
CA GLY A 108 -0.57 -13.22 -10.98
C GLY A 108 -0.18 -11.81 -10.57
N PRO A 109 1.05 -11.40 -10.92
CA PRO A 109 1.63 -10.19 -10.41
C PRO A 109 0.91 -8.93 -10.92
N LEU A 110 0.66 -8.01 -9.99
CA LEU A 110 0.12 -6.69 -10.25
C LEU A 110 1.26 -5.70 -10.52
N ASP A 111 1.14 -4.97 -11.61
CA ASP A 111 2.08 -3.93 -11.96
C ASP A 111 1.75 -2.63 -11.24
N ASN A 112 0.54 -2.12 -11.46
CA ASN A 112 0.09 -0.86 -10.87
C ASN A 112 -1.41 -0.88 -10.54
N ALA A 113 -1.83 0.03 -9.66
CA ALA A 113 -3.22 0.31 -9.38
C ALA A 113 -3.46 1.82 -9.42
N TYR A 114 -4.60 2.22 -9.94
CA TYR A 114 -5.05 3.60 -10.01
C TYR A 114 -6.38 3.67 -9.27
N LEU A 115 -6.38 4.46 -8.21
CA LEU A 115 -7.58 4.77 -7.45
C LEU A 115 -8.18 6.02 -8.06
N ASP A 116 -9.49 6.02 -8.27
CA ASP A 116 -10.19 7.21 -8.68
C ASP A 116 -10.13 8.26 -7.57
N ASP A 117 -9.76 9.48 -7.95
CA ASP A 117 -9.73 10.62 -7.04
C ASP A 117 -11.15 11.16 -6.76
N ALA A 118 -12.16 10.73 -7.53
CA ALA A 118 -13.57 11.00 -7.26
C ALA A 118 -14.16 10.02 -6.23
N GLU A 119 -15.21 10.45 -5.51
CA GLU A 119 -15.92 9.65 -4.49
C GLU A 119 -16.62 8.37 -5.03
N GLN A 120 -16.43 8.05 -6.32
CA GLN A 120 -17.08 6.93 -6.98
C GLN A 120 -16.45 5.56 -6.65
N ASN A 121 -15.41 5.51 -5.81
CA ASN A 121 -14.74 4.27 -5.36
C ASN A 121 -14.26 3.38 -6.53
N ASN A 122 -13.97 3.97 -7.69
CA ASN A 122 -13.51 3.21 -8.84
C ASN A 122 -12.01 2.87 -8.71
N ILE A 123 -11.64 1.69 -9.20
CA ILE A 123 -10.27 1.19 -9.14
C ILE A 123 -9.94 0.58 -10.49
N ALA A 124 -8.84 1.02 -11.09
CA ALA A 124 -8.24 0.37 -12.24
C ALA A 124 -6.97 -0.36 -11.78
N VAL A 125 -6.86 -1.65 -12.11
CA VAL A 125 -5.69 -2.48 -11.78
C VAL A 125 -5.02 -2.96 -13.07
N VAL A 126 -3.70 -2.87 -13.11
CA VAL A 126 -2.87 -3.33 -14.22
C VAL A 126 -2.14 -4.58 -13.79
N THR A 127 -2.45 -5.71 -14.43
CA THR A 127 -1.74 -6.98 -14.19
C THR A 127 -0.65 -7.18 -15.22
N LYS A 128 0.48 -7.79 -14.83
CA LYS A 128 1.54 -8.17 -15.79
C LYS A 128 1.14 -9.36 -16.67
N ASN A 129 0.09 -10.09 -16.30
CA ASN A 129 -0.44 -11.20 -17.06
C ASN A 129 -1.37 -10.72 -18.19
N LYS A 130 -1.29 -11.37 -19.36
CA LYS A 130 -2.20 -11.14 -20.50
C LYS A 130 -3.62 -11.70 -20.30
N LYS A 131 -3.85 -12.52 -19.26
CA LYS A 131 -5.14 -13.15 -18.96
C LYS A 131 -5.55 -12.85 -17.53
N VAL A 132 -6.73 -12.24 -17.37
CA VAL A 132 -7.37 -11.99 -16.08
C VAL A 132 -8.46 -13.03 -15.88
N ARG A 133 -8.27 -13.99 -14.97
CA ARG A 133 -9.37 -14.83 -14.48
C ARG A 133 -9.97 -14.16 -13.26
N ASN A 134 -11.07 -13.45 -13.46
CA ASN A 134 -11.77 -12.76 -12.39
C ASN A 134 -12.94 -13.63 -11.90
N ARG A 135 -12.92 -14.10 -10.65
CA ARG A 135 -14.01 -14.93 -10.11
C ARG A 135 -15.03 -14.14 -9.30
N ASN A 136 -14.78 -12.88 -8.91
CA ASN A 136 -15.63 -12.18 -7.93
C ASN A 136 -15.76 -10.65 -8.13
N ILE A 137 -15.42 -10.09 -9.29
CA ILE A 137 -15.54 -8.64 -9.53
C ILE A 137 -16.34 -8.42 -10.81
N SER A 138 -17.44 -7.68 -10.72
CA SER A 138 -18.15 -7.12 -11.88
C SER A 138 -17.30 -5.99 -12.50
N SER A 139 -16.24 -6.34 -13.22
CA SER A 139 -15.36 -5.37 -13.88
C SER A 139 -15.61 -5.31 -15.38
N CYS A 140 -15.78 -4.11 -15.94
CA CYS A 140 -15.49 -3.88 -17.35
C CYS A 140 -13.98 -4.02 -17.54
N ILE A 141 -13.54 -5.08 -18.23
CA ILE A 141 -12.13 -5.33 -18.51
C ILE A 141 -11.78 -4.63 -19.83
N SER A 142 -11.05 -3.52 -19.78
CA SER A 142 -10.36 -2.97 -20.94
C SER A 142 -8.89 -3.41 -20.89
N SER A 143 -8.54 -4.43 -21.66
CA SER A 143 -7.14 -4.80 -21.86
C SER A 143 -6.48 -3.78 -22.80
N TYR A 144 -5.53 -3.00 -22.30
CA TYR A 144 -4.64 -2.20 -23.15
C TYR A 144 -3.69 -3.15 -23.89
N GLN A 145 -3.90 -3.34 -25.19
CA GLN A 145 -2.88 -3.92 -26.06
C GLN A 145 -1.92 -2.80 -26.45
N ASN A 146 -0.64 -2.96 -26.10
CA ASN A 146 0.44 -2.08 -26.55
C ASN A 146 0.42 -1.97 -28.08
N LEU A 147 0.06 -0.79 -28.60
CA LEU A 147 0.32 -0.36 -29.98
C LEU A 147 1.79 0.03 -30.10
N ASN A 148 2.69 -0.96 -29.99
CA ASN A 148 4.05 -0.81 -30.50
C ASN A 148 4.13 -1.52 -31.85
N ASN A 149 3.54 -0.91 -32.86
CA ASN A 149 3.88 -1.15 -34.26
C ASN A 149 4.15 0.20 -34.91
N GLY A 150 5.43 0.50 -35.07
CA GLY A 150 5.95 1.65 -35.80
C GLY A 150 7.40 1.37 -36.14
N ASN A 151 7.60 0.56 -37.18
CA ASN A 151 8.81 0.57 -37.99
C ASN A 151 8.91 1.90 -38.73
#